data_AF-A0A962BAK2-F1
#
_entry.id   AF-A0A962BAK2-F1
#
_cell.length_a   1.000
_cell.length_b   1.000
_cell.length_c   1.000
_cell.angle_alpha   90.00
_cell.angle_beta   90.00
_cell.angle_gamma   90.00
#
_symmetry.space_group_name_H-M   'P 1'
#
loop_
_entity.id
_entity.type
_entity.pdbx_description
1 polymer ?
#
loop_
_entity_poly.entity_id
_entity_poly.type
_entity_poly.pdbx_seq_one_letter_code
_entity_poly.pdbx_strand_id
1 'polypeptide(L)'
;MTAISEEEKTLALLHAEFVVPLVLVDMMDGREILDDIAEYTLHDMIGEMQPDTACLCLALCGQQIAARFSSIPSCHALKIESERLVDELAPLWLSEAGRAAPLSERDILDRLVYLPEDLESLGDLFDTVQVSLQRVFPAGARLCDALALQAHAHGESAENRLQEVHLPSLSRQLSVQAEGNVIIFPGRLRD
;
A
#
# COMPACT_ATOMS: atom_id res chain seq x y z
N MET A 1 -4.62 -9.55 36.18
CA MET A 1 -5.05 -9.55 34.77
C MET A 1 -4.78 -8.16 34.23
N THR A 2 -3.66 -8.00 33.53
CA THR A 2 -3.35 -6.77 32.78
C THR A 2 -4.35 -6.66 31.64
N ALA A 3 -5.05 -5.53 31.53
CA ALA A 3 -5.93 -5.26 30.40
C ALA A 3 -5.06 -5.15 29.14
N ILE A 4 -5.39 -5.92 28.10
CA ILE A 4 -4.77 -5.81 26.78
C ILE A 4 -5.13 -4.42 26.22
N SER A 5 -4.15 -3.68 25.74
CA SER A 5 -4.36 -2.34 25.16
C SER A 5 -5.16 -2.42 23.85
N GLU A 6 -5.82 -1.34 23.45
CA GLU A 6 -6.55 -1.31 22.17
C GLU A 6 -5.61 -1.46 20.96
N GLU A 7 -4.38 -0.99 21.09
CA GLU A 7 -3.31 -1.15 20.09
C GLU A 7 -2.91 -2.62 19.94
N GLU A 8 -2.72 -3.33 21.05
CA GLU A 8 -2.41 -4.77 21.05
C GLU A 8 -3.57 -5.59 20.44
N LYS A 9 -4.82 -5.20 20.68
CA LYS A 9 -5.99 -5.85 20.05
C LYS A 9 -6.04 -5.60 18.55
N THR A 10 -5.74 -4.38 18.13
CA THR A 10 -5.71 -3.98 16.72
C THR A 10 -4.67 -4.80 15.96
N LEU A 11 -3.45 -4.87 16.49
CA LEU A 11 -2.37 -5.64 15.89
C LEU A 11 -2.69 -7.14 15.84
N ALA A 12 -3.31 -7.69 16.89
CA ALA A 12 -3.74 -9.09 16.90
C ALA A 12 -4.80 -9.41 15.84
N LEU A 13 -5.74 -8.49 15.59
CA LEU A 13 -6.73 -8.63 14.52
C LEU A 13 -6.08 -8.57 13.15
N LEU A 14 -5.16 -7.63 12.92
CA LEU A 14 -4.42 -7.55 11.66
C LEU A 14 -3.63 -8.84 11.39
N HIS A 15 -2.93 -9.37 12.39
CA HIS A 15 -2.20 -10.63 12.22
C HIS A 15 -3.11 -11.84 11.96
N ALA A 16 -4.39 -11.79 12.35
CA ALA A 16 -5.35 -12.83 12.00
C ALA A 16 -5.79 -12.76 10.52
N GLU A 17 -5.80 -11.56 9.93
CA GLU A 17 -6.25 -11.32 8.57
C GLU A 17 -5.11 -11.41 7.53
N PHE A 18 -3.90 -10.98 7.90
CA PHE A 18 -2.74 -10.95 7.01
C PHE A 18 -1.83 -12.16 7.24
N VAL A 19 -1.85 -13.10 6.29
CA VAL A 19 -0.98 -14.30 6.32
C VAL A 19 0.48 -13.96 5.97
N VAL A 20 0.70 -13.02 5.06
CA VAL A 20 2.04 -12.68 4.52
C VAL A 20 3.04 -12.25 5.62
N PRO A 21 2.71 -11.32 6.55
CA PRO A 21 3.64 -10.95 7.61
C PRO A 21 4.02 -12.13 8.54
N LEU A 22 3.12 -13.09 8.75
CA LEU A 22 3.39 -14.27 9.59
C LEU A 22 4.37 -15.22 8.89
N VAL A 23 4.10 -15.52 7.61
CA VAL A 23 4.97 -16.34 6.76
C VAL A 23 6.37 -15.74 6.68
N LEU A 24 6.45 -14.42 6.54
CA LEU A 24 7.73 -13.69 6.52
C LEU A 24 8.53 -13.88 7.82
N VAL A 25 7.87 -13.85 9.00
CA VAL A 25 8.54 -14.13 10.28
C VAL A 25 9.07 -15.56 10.32
N ASP A 26 8.29 -16.54 9.84
CA ASP A 26 8.72 -17.94 9.80
C ASP A 26 9.90 -18.16 8.85
N MET A 27 9.95 -17.44 7.72
CA MET A 27 11.10 -17.45 6.82
C MET A 27 12.34 -16.80 7.44
N MET A 28 12.19 -15.67 8.14
CA MET A 28 13.30 -15.01 8.84
C MET A 28 13.86 -15.85 10.00
N ASP A 29 13.02 -16.67 10.62
CA ASP A 29 13.42 -17.61 11.67
C ASP A 29 13.95 -18.95 11.12
N GLY A 30 13.95 -19.13 9.80
CA GLY A 30 14.37 -20.36 9.14
C GLY A 30 13.44 -21.55 9.38
N ARG A 31 12.19 -21.28 9.80
CA ARG A 31 11.12 -22.28 9.93
C ARG A 31 10.50 -22.61 8.58
N GLU A 32 10.52 -21.66 7.65
CA GLU A 32 10.22 -21.86 6.24
C GLU A 32 11.43 -21.54 5.36
N ILE A 33 11.53 -22.25 4.24
CA ILE A 33 12.62 -22.07 3.28
C ILE A 33 12.16 -21.06 2.22
N LEU A 34 12.92 -19.98 2.06
CA LEU A 34 12.74 -19.06 0.94
C LEU A 34 13.42 -19.64 -0.32
N ASP A 35 12.69 -20.52 -1.01
CA ASP A 35 13.01 -20.95 -2.36
C ASP A 35 12.22 -20.13 -3.40
N ASP A 36 12.43 -20.43 -4.68
CA ASP A 36 11.82 -19.68 -5.76
C ASP A 36 10.28 -19.85 -5.81
N ILE A 37 9.75 -20.96 -5.26
CA ILE A 37 8.31 -21.20 -5.17
C ILE A 37 7.72 -20.33 -4.06
N ALA A 38 8.37 -20.29 -2.90
CA ALA A 38 7.98 -19.43 -1.80
C ALA A 38 8.02 -17.94 -2.18
N GLU A 39 9.08 -17.51 -2.88
CA GLU A 39 9.20 -16.14 -3.39
C GLU A 39 8.08 -15.79 -4.38
N TYR A 40 7.80 -16.69 -5.34
CA TYR A 40 6.69 -16.52 -6.28
C TYR A 40 5.33 -16.47 -5.57
N THR A 41 5.12 -17.33 -4.57
CA THR A 41 3.87 -17.37 -3.80
C THR A 41 3.65 -16.08 -3.02
N LEU A 42 4.70 -15.54 -2.39
CA LEU A 42 4.64 -14.23 -1.72
C LEU A 42 4.27 -13.11 -2.71
N HIS A 43 4.89 -13.14 -3.90
CA HIS A 43 4.60 -12.17 -4.95
C HIS A 43 3.13 -12.25 -5.40
N ASP A 44 2.58 -13.45 -5.58
CA ASP A 44 1.20 -13.67 -5.98
C ASP A 44 0.21 -13.21 -4.89
N MET A 45 0.46 -13.62 -3.65
CA MET A 45 -0.37 -13.25 -2.50
C MET A 45 -0.49 -11.74 -2.31
N ILE A 46 0.62 -11.01 -2.43
CA ILE A 46 0.62 -9.54 -2.29
C ILE A 46 0.07 -8.90 -3.57
N GLY A 47 0.38 -9.43 -4.75
CA GLY A 47 -0.03 -8.89 -6.04
C GLY A 47 -1.55 -8.90 -6.25
N GLU A 48 -2.27 -9.85 -5.65
CA GLU A 48 -3.74 -9.92 -5.72
C GLU A 48 -4.45 -8.93 -4.78
N MET A 49 -3.73 -8.29 -3.86
CA MET A 49 -4.32 -7.35 -2.91
C MET A 49 -4.74 -6.04 -3.59
N GLN A 50 -5.70 -5.33 -3.00
CA GLN A 50 -5.92 -3.92 -3.36
C GLN A 50 -4.77 -3.06 -2.81
N PRO A 51 -4.39 -1.94 -3.46
CA PRO A 51 -3.21 -1.17 -3.07
C PRO A 51 -3.19 -0.71 -1.60
N ASP A 52 -4.35 -0.40 -1.02
CA ASP A 52 -4.49 0.00 0.38
C ASP A 52 -4.21 -1.17 1.35
N THR A 53 -4.77 -2.33 1.02
CA THR A 53 -4.56 -3.59 1.74
C THR A 53 -3.11 -4.05 1.59
N ALA A 54 -2.54 -3.91 0.40
CA ALA A 54 -1.13 -4.20 0.13
C ALA A 54 -0.22 -3.28 0.94
N CYS A 55 -0.48 -1.97 0.96
CA CYS A 55 0.31 -1.00 1.74
C CYS A 55 0.33 -1.37 3.23
N LEU A 56 -0.83 -1.68 3.82
CA LEU A 56 -0.90 -2.13 5.22
C LEU A 56 -0.17 -3.45 5.44
N CYS A 57 -0.32 -4.43 4.55
CA CYS A 57 0.39 -5.70 4.60
C CYS A 57 1.92 -5.50 4.56
N LEU A 58 2.39 -4.66 3.64
CA LEU A 58 3.81 -4.33 3.46
C LEU A 58 4.35 -3.58 4.69
N ALA A 59 3.60 -2.64 5.25
CA ALA A 59 3.99 -1.94 6.49
C ALA A 59 4.14 -2.92 7.66
N LEU A 60 3.21 -3.88 7.83
CA LEU A 60 3.36 -4.94 8.83
C LEU A 60 4.63 -5.78 8.61
N CYS A 61 4.93 -6.15 7.36
CA CYS A 61 6.20 -6.83 7.02
C CYS A 61 7.42 -5.96 7.39
N GLY A 62 7.36 -4.66 7.11
CA GLY A 62 8.40 -3.68 7.44
C GLY A 62 8.67 -3.61 8.95
N GLN A 63 7.62 -3.61 9.78
CA GLN A 63 7.75 -3.69 11.24
C GLN A 63 8.48 -4.97 11.68
N GLN A 64 8.13 -6.13 11.11
CA GLN A 64 8.76 -7.40 11.47
C GLN A 64 10.25 -7.44 11.09
N ILE A 65 10.58 -7.00 9.88
CA ILE A 65 11.97 -6.89 9.41
C ILE A 65 12.75 -5.94 10.31
N ALA A 66 12.20 -4.76 10.56
CA ALA A 66 12.89 -3.74 11.34
C ALA A 66 13.10 -4.16 12.80
N ALA A 67 12.14 -4.86 13.40
CA ALA A 67 12.28 -5.44 14.72
C ALA A 67 13.38 -6.51 14.76
N ARG A 68 13.45 -7.37 13.74
CA ARG A 68 14.43 -8.46 13.65
C ARG A 68 15.87 -7.97 13.45
N PHE A 69 16.03 -6.87 12.71
CA PHE A 69 17.33 -6.28 12.34
C PHE A 69 17.54 -4.90 12.94
N SER A 70 17.10 -4.69 14.18
CA SER A 70 17.12 -3.40 14.87
C SER A 70 18.52 -2.79 15.07
N SER A 71 19.59 -3.55 14.85
CA SER A 71 20.97 -3.03 14.88
C SER A 71 21.39 -2.33 13.59
N ILE A 72 20.61 -2.45 12.51
CA ILE A 72 20.93 -1.87 11.20
C ILE A 72 20.27 -0.48 11.09
N PRO A 73 21.02 0.61 10.84
CA PRO A 73 20.45 1.96 10.80
C PRO A 73 19.30 2.16 9.81
N SER A 74 19.36 1.56 8.62
CA SER A 74 18.29 1.64 7.61
C SER A 74 16.97 1.01 8.08
N CYS A 75 17.04 0.02 8.97
CA CYS A 75 15.84 -0.58 9.58
C CYS A 75 15.13 0.39 10.52
N HIS A 76 15.79 1.42 11.08
CA HIS A 76 15.10 2.41 11.90
C HIS A 76 14.15 3.29 11.07
N ALA A 77 14.58 3.69 9.87
CA ALA A 77 13.73 4.48 8.97
C ALA A 77 12.52 3.64 8.52
N LEU A 78 12.77 2.39 8.11
CA LEU A 78 11.71 1.43 7.78
C LEU A 78 10.72 1.25 8.94
N LYS A 79 11.22 1.14 10.18
CA LYS A 79 10.38 1.01 11.37
C LYS A 79 9.43 2.19 11.53
N ILE A 80 9.98 3.41 11.53
CA ILE A 80 9.21 4.63 11.77
C ILE A 80 8.11 4.77 10.72
N GLU A 81 8.44 4.54 9.45
CA GLU A 81 7.49 4.67 8.37
C GLU A 81 6.41 3.58 8.42
N SER A 82 6.82 2.35 8.69
CA SER A 82 5.88 1.24 8.84
C SER A 82 4.93 1.42 10.02
N GLU A 83 5.42 1.94 11.16
CA GLU A 83 4.58 2.28 12.33
C GLU A 83 3.59 3.39 11.99
N ARG A 84 4.04 4.47 11.32
CA ARG A 84 3.16 5.54 10.85
C ARG A 84 2.02 5.00 9.98
N LEU A 85 2.36 4.17 8.98
CA LEU A 85 1.39 3.61 8.04
C LEU A 85 0.41 2.66 8.73
N VAL A 86 0.86 1.82 9.67
CA VAL A 86 -0.03 0.94 10.44
C VAL A 86 -0.98 1.77 11.31
N ASP A 87 -0.47 2.78 12.02
CA ASP A 87 -1.28 3.65 12.88
C ASP A 87 -2.36 4.41 12.09
N GLU A 88 -2.04 4.79 10.86
CA GLU A 88 -2.93 5.53 9.97
C GLU A 88 -3.95 4.61 9.26
N LEU A 89 -3.50 3.51 8.67
CA LEU A 89 -4.31 2.66 7.79
C LEU A 89 -5.07 1.57 8.54
N ALA A 90 -4.52 1.01 9.63
CA ALA A 90 -5.17 -0.12 10.30
C ALA A 90 -6.55 0.18 10.88
N PRO A 91 -6.80 1.31 11.57
CA PRO A 91 -8.13 1.61 12.11
C PRO A 91 -9.17 1.76 10.99
N LEU A 92 -8.75 2.37 9.87
CA LEU A 92 -9.55 2.60 8.70
C LEU A 92 -9.92 1.27 8.03
N TRP A 93 -8.92 0.43 7.78
CA TRP A 93 -9.08 -0.88 7.16
C TRP A 93 -9.96 -1.81 8.01
N LEU A 94 -9.74 -1.88 9.33
CA LEU A 94 -10.56 -2.70 10.23
C LEU A 94 -12.01 -2.23 10.31
N SER A 95 -12.23 -0.92 10.21
CA SER A 95 -13.59 -0.36 10.16
C SER A 95 -14.38 -0.80 8.91
N GLU A 96 -13.66 -1.21 7.85
CA GLU A 96 -14.20 -1.63 6.56
C GLU A 96 -14.25 -3.11 6.36
N ALA A 97 -13.26 -3.86 6.87
CA ALA A 97 -13.34 -5.32 6.95
C ALA A 97 -14.63 -5.77 7.66
N GLY A 98 -15.12 -4.97 8.61
CA GLY A 98 -16.41 -5.19 9.28
C GLY A 98 -17.66 -4.66 8.53
N ARG A 99 -17.52 -3.91 7.43
CA ARG A 99 -18.62 -3.32 6.66
C ARG A 99 -18.82 -4.04 5.32
N ALA A 100 -19.98 -4.65 5.15
CA ALA A 100 -20.42 -5.23 3.88
C ALA A 100 -20.83 -4.18 2.80
N ALA A 101 -20.58 -2.89 3.03
CA ALA A 101 -21.02 -1.80 2.14
C ALA A 101 -19.81 -1.14 1.46
N PRO A 102 -19.87 -0.88 0.14
CA PRO A 102 -18.79 -0.22 -0.58
C PRO A 102 -18.58 1.21 -0.05
N LEU A 103 -17.33 1.65 0.01
CA LEU A 103 -16.97 3.01 0.39
C LEU A 103 -17.54 4.03 -0.57
N SER A 104 -17.78 5.23 -0.05
CA SER A 104 -18.12 6.35 -0.92
C SER A 104 -16.90 6.71 -1.78
N GLU A 105 -17.14 7.10 -3.04
CA GLU A 105 -16.11 7.52 -3.99
C GLU A 105 -15.21 8.63 -3.44
N ARG A 106 -15.75 9.46 -2.53
CA ARG A 106 -15.01 10.53 -1.86
C ARG A 106 -14.06 10.01 -0.78
N ASP A 107 -14.48 9.03 0.01
CA ASP A 107 -13.60 8.40 1.01
C ASP A 107 -12.48 7.60 0.33
N ILE A 108 -12.77 7.02 -0.84
CA ILE A 108 -11.76 6.38 -1.70
C ILE A 108 -10.74 7.41 -2.20
N LEU A 109 -11.18 8.57 -2.69
CA LEU A 109 -10.28 9.62 -3.17
C LEU A 109 -9.41 10.23 -2.07
N ASP A 110 -9.99 10.53 -0.91
CA ASP A 110 -9.26 11.11 0.22
C ASP A 110 -8.17 10.15 0.74
N ARG A 111 -8.34 8.84 0.56
CA ARG A 111 -7.34 7.82 0.92
C ARG A 111 -6.33 7.54 -0.16
N LEU A 112 -6.79 7.40 -1.40
CA LEU A 112 -5.91 7.02 -2.49
C LEU A 112 -4.91 8.13 -2.80
N VAL A 113 -5.17 9.40 -2.46
CA VAL A 113 -4.34 10.52 -2.90
C VAL A 113 -2.89 10.46 -2.40
N TYR A 114 -2.65 9.94 -1.20
CA TYR A 114 -1.31 9.79 -0.61
C TYR A 114 -0.74 8.38 -0.77
N LEU A 115 -1.59 7.40 -1.07
CA LEU A 115 -1.23 6.00 -1.10
C LEU A 115 -0.08 5.66 -2.09
N PRO A 116 0.00 6.24 -3.30
CA PRO A 116 1.15 6.02 -4.18
C PRO A 116 2.47 6.46 -3.55
N GLU A 117 2.50 7.63 -2.91
CA GLU A 117 3.70 8.19 -2.27
C GLU A 117 4.12 7.36 -1.04
N ASP A 118 3.14 6.89 -0.26
CA ASP A 118 3.37 5.98 0.86
C ASP A 118 3.99 4.65 0.39
N LEU A 119 3.45 4.08 -0.69
CA LEU A 119 3.95 2.82 -1.27
C LEU A 119 5.34 2.98 -1.89
N GLU A 120 5.59 4.08 -2.62
CA GLU A 120 6.92 4.40 -3.17
C GLU A 120 7.94 4.58 -2.04
N SER A 121 7.60 5.36 -1.01
CA SER A 121 8.44 5.58 0.16
C SER A 121 8.78 4.28 0.87
N LEU A 122 7.80 3.39 1.02
CA LEU A 122 8.01 2.07 1.63
C LEU A 122 8.91 1.17 0.75
N GLY A 123 8.71 1.21 -0.57
CA GLY A 123 9.55 0.50 -1.54
C GLY A 123 11.02 0.94 -1.47
N ASP A 124 11.28 2.24 -1.48
CA ASP A 124 12.63 2.80 -1.35
C ASP A 124 13.33 2.40 -0.05
N LEU A 125 12.57 2.32 1.05
CA LEU A 125 13.07 1.86 2.34
C LEU A 125 13.41 0.37 2.31
N PHE A 126 12.58 -0.45 1.67
CA PHE A 126 12.90 -1.87 1.47
C PHE A 126 14.14 -2.06 0.62
N ASP A 127 14.31 -1.32 -0.47
CA ASP A 127 15.52 -1.35 -1.31
C ASP A 127 16.77 -0.97 -0.50
N THR A 128 16.67 0.04 0.36
CA THR A 128 17.76 0.48 1.22
C THR A 128 18.14 -0.60 2.26
N VAL A 129 17.14 -1.24 2.86
CA VAL A 129 17.35 -2.33 3.82
C VAL A 129 17.89 -3.58 3.13
N GLN A 130 17.40 -3.90 1.93
CA GLN A 130 17.86 -5.00 1.08
C GLN A 130 19.37 -4.94 0.89
N VAL A 131 19.90 -3.79 0.44
CA VAL A 131 21.35 -3.55 0.27
C VAL A 131 22.13 -3.79 1.58
N SER A 132 21.56 -3.36 2.70
CA SER A 132 22.18 -3.51 4.03
C SER A 132 22.24 -4.97 4.48
N LEU A 133 21.24 -5.78 4.10
CA LEU A 133 21.12 -7.18 4.48
C LEU A 133 21.89 -8.13 3.56
N GLN A 134 22.20 -7.76 2.31
CA GLN A 134 22.81 -8.64 1.30
C GLN A 134 23.98 -9.50 1.81
N ARG A 135 24.83 -8.94 2.68
CA ARG A 135 26.02 -9.64 3.22
C ARG A 135 25.78 -10.34 4.54
N VAL A 136 24.80 -9.89 5.31
CA VAL A 136 24.57 -10.35 6.69
C VAL A 136 23.52 -11.46 6.72
N PHE A 137 22.46 -11.28 5.94
CA PHE A 137 21.35 -12.22 5.87
C PHE A 137 20.73 -12.21 4.46
N PRO A 138 21.32 -12.96 3.50
CA PRO A 138 20.91 -12.93 2.09
C PRO A 138 19.43 -13.28 1.86
N ALA A 139 18.86 -14.16 2.69
CA ALA A 139 17.43 -14.49 2.61
C ALA A 139 16.55 -13.29 2.94
N GLY A 140 16.88 -12.50 3.98
CA GLY A 140 16.14 -11.27 4.27
C GLY A 140 16.35 -10.19 3.22
N ALA A 141 17.52 -10.15 2.58
CA ALA A 141 17.72 -9.27 1.43
C ALA A 141 16.76 -9.64 0.27
N ARG A 142 16.60 -10.93 -0.05
CA ARG A 142 15.61 -11.39 -1.05
C ARG A 142 14.18 -11.06 -0.65
N LEU A 143 13.83 -11.20 0.64
CA LEU A 143 12.50 -10.79 1.11
C LEU A 143 12.26 -9.30 0.90
N CYS A 144 13.22 -8.45 1.29
CA CYS A 144 13.12 -7.01 1.06
C CYS A 144 13.01 -6.67 -0.43
N ASP A 145 13.73 -7.39 -1.30
CA ASP A 145 13.64 -7.22 -2.75
C ASP A 145 12.22 -7.50 -3.28
N ALA A 146 11.63 -8.62 -2.86
CA ALA A 146 10.26 -8.98 -3.24
C ALA A 146 9.22 -7.98 -2.72
N LEU A 147 9.39 -7.50 -1.48
CA LEU A 147 8.50 -6.50 -0.88
C LEU A 147 8.64 -5.13 -1.56
N ALA A 148 9.85 -4.70 -1.90
CA ALA A 148 10.10 -3.46 -2.63
C ALA A 148 9.40 -3.48 -3.99
N LEU A 149 9.59 -4.57 -4.75
CA LEU A 149 8.94 -4.75 -6.04
C LEU A 149 7.41 -4.64 -5.94
N GLN A 150 6.81 -5.24 -4.91
CA GLN A 150 5.37 -5.15 -4.67
C GLN A 150 4.92 -3.76 -4.26
N ALA A 151 5.69 -3.07 -3.41
CA ALA A 151 5.40 -1.70 -3.02
C ALA A 151 5.35 -0.77 -4.24
N HIS A 152 6.38 -0.81 -5.09
CA HIS A 152 6.45 -0.03 -6.32
C HIS A 152 5.31 -0.34 -7.29
N ALA A 153 5.03 -1.63 -7.52
CA ALA A 153 3.94 -2.05 -8.42
C ALA A 153 2.55 -1.60 -7.94
N HIS A 154 2.28 -1.71 -6.64
CA HIS A 154 1.02 -1.20 -6.07
C HIS A 154 0.97 0.34 -6.07
N GLY A 155 2.11 1.02 -5.90
CA GLY A 155 2.21 2.47 -6.02
C GLY A 155 1.79 2.94 -7.41
N GLU A 156 2.33 2.33 -8.46
CA GLU A 156 1.91 2.58 -9.84
C GLU A 156 0.42 2.26 -10.06
N SER A 157 -0.09 1.16 -9.50
CA SER A 157 -1.51 0.80 -9.61
C SER A 157 -2.42 1.85 -8.95
N ALA A 158 -2.06 2.32 -7.76
CA ALA A 158 -2.78 3.36 -7.04
C ALA A 158 -2.76 4.69 -7.81
N GLU A 159 -1.61 5.07 -8.37
CA GLU A 159 -1.49 6.30 -9.17
C GLU A 159 -2.36 6.24 -10.43
N ASN A 160 -2.32 5.12 -11.16
CA ASN A 160 -3.15 4.93 -12.36
C ASN A 160 -4.65 5.05 -12.02
N ARG A 161 -5.09 4.47 -10.90
CA ARG A 161 -6.48 4.60 -10.42
C ARG A 161 -6.84 6.03 -10.08
N LEU A 162 -5.96 6.79 -9.42
CA LEU A 162 -6.19 8.21 -9.15
C LEU A 162 -6.39 9.00 -10.45
N GLN A 163 -5.54 8.77 -11.46
CA GLN A 163 -5.64 9.43 -12.75
C GLN A 163 -6.96 9.11 -13.46
N GLU A 164 -7.40 7.84 -13.41
CA GLU A 164 -8.69 7.40 -13.95
C GLU A 164 -9.88 8.05 -13.26
N VAL A 165 -9.81 8.40 -11.98
CA VAL A 165 -10.89 9.12 -11.28
C VAL A 165 -10.87 10.62 -11.61
N HIS A 166 -9.69 11.20 -11.90
CA HIS A 166 -9.55 12.62 -12.26
C HIS A 166 -9.94 12.94 -13.73
N LEU A 167 -9.79 11.99 -14.65
CA LEU A 167 -10.11 12.14 -16.08
C LEU A 167 -11.62 12.33 -16.39
N PRO A 168 -12.57 11.65 -15.73
CA PRO A 168 -14.01 11.86 -15.85
C PRO A 168 -14.43 13.27 -15.45
N SER A 169 -13.79 13.88 -14.45
CA SER A 169 -14.11 15.26 -14.02
C SER A 169 -13.79 16.30 -15.09
N LEU A 170 -12.67 16.16 -15.80
CA LEU A 170 -12.27 17.08 -16.87
C LEU A 170 -13.14 16.94 -18.13
N SER A 171 -13.43 15.70 -18.54
CA SER A 171 -14.29 15.45 -19.70
C SER A 171 -15.75 15.87 -19.47
N ARG A 172 -16.25 15.73 -18.23
CA ARG A 172 -17.59 16.23 -17.83
C ARG A 172 -17.63 17.76 -17.69
N GLN A 173 -16.56 18.40 -17.23
CA GLN A 173 -16.44 19.87 -17.20
C GLN A 173 -16.34 20.47 -18.62
N LEU A 174 -15.62 19.81 -19.54
CA LEU A 174 -15.50 20.23 -20.94
C LEU A 174 -16.81 20.07 -21.72
N SER A 175 -17.61 19.05 -21.43
CA SER A 175 -18.94 18.87 -22.05
C SER A 175 -19.98 19.87 -21.53
N VAL A 176 -19.93 20.25 -20.26
CA VAL A 176 -20.77 21.34 -19.70
C VAL A 176 -20.37 22.71 -20.26
N GLN A 177 -19.08 22.95 -20.52
CA GLN A 177 -18.64 24.18 -21.20
C GLN A 177 -18.99 24.22 -22.71
N ALA A 178 -19.08 23.07 -23.37
CA ALA A 178 -19.48 22.99 -24.78
C ALA A 178 -20.98 23.24 -24.98
N GLU A 179 -21.84 22.90 -24.01
CA GLU A 179 -23.28 23.22 -24.05
C GLU A 179 -23.59 24.69 -23.68
N GLY A 180 -22.69 25.38 -22.98
CA GLY A 180 -22.85 26.78 -22.56
C GLY A 180 -22.43 27.83 -23.59
N ASN A 181 -21.83 27.45 -24.73
CA ASN A 181 -21.23 28.38 -25.69
C ASN A 181 -21.71 28.14 -27.13
N VAL A 182 -23.02 28.03 -27.34
CA VAL A 182 -23.60 28.21 -28.68
C VAL A 182 -23.66 29.70 -28.98
N ILE A 183 -22.63 30.25 -29.60
CA ILE A 183 -22.70 31.58 -30.23
C ILE A 183 -23.57 31.44 -31.48
N ILE A 184 -24.85 31.78 -31.37
CA ILE A 184 -25.73 31.97 -32.52
C ILE A 184 -25.33 33.28 -33.20
N PHE A 185 -24.67 33.19 -34.35
CA PHE A 185 -24.46 34.34 -35.22
C PHE A 185 -25.78 34.70 -35.93
N PRO A 186 -26.29 35.95 -35.80
CA PRO A 186 -27.43 36.39 -36.59
C PRO A 186 -26.98 36.67 -38.03
N GLY A 187 -27.14 35.68 -38.90
CA GLY A 187 -27.01 35.87 -40.35
C GLY A 187 -28.15 36.73 -40.87
N ARG A 188 -27.85 37.98 -41.22
CA ARG A 188 -28.74 38.87 -41.99
C ARG A 188 -29.06 38.22 -43.34
N LEU A 189 -30.28 37.76 -43.52
CA LEU A 189 -30.88 37.63 -44.86
C LEU A 189 -31.24 39.06 -45.30
N ARG A 190 -30.48 39.57 -46.29
CA ARG A 190 -30.91 40.71 -47.11
C ARG A 190 -31.74 40.16 -48.25
N ASP A 191 -32.86 40.82 -48.50
CA ASP A 191 -33.79 40.62 -49.61
C ASP A 191 -33.11 40.67 -51.00
#